data_AF-A0A9X3TDT2-F1
#
_entry.id   AF-A0A9X3TDT2-F1
#
_cell.length_a   1.000
_cell.length_b   1.000
_cell.length_c   1.000
_cell.angle_alpha   90.00
_cell.angle_beta   90.00
_cell.angle_gamma   90.00
#
_symmetry.space_group_name_H-M   'P 1'
#
loop_
_entity.id
_entity.type
_entity.pdbx_description
1 polymer ?
#
loop_
_entity_poly.entity_id
_entity_poly.type
_entity_poly.pdbx_seq_one_letter_code
_entity_poly.pdbx_strand_id
1 'polypeptide(L)' 'MIRKVYAADPLLCARCGGAMRIIAFIDQCEVIEKILTHLGLWPHPSHAPPPSAVA' A
#
# COMPACT_ATOMS: atom_id res chain seq x y z
N MET A 1 -14.33 7.10 12.17
CA MET A 1 -13.80 7.16 10.77
C MET A 1 -12.33 7.50 10.83
N ILE A 2 -11.43 6.57 10.48
CA ILE A 2 -10.00 6.87 10.33
C ILE A 2 -9.79 7.27 8.87
N ARG A 3 -9.53 8.56 8.61
CA ARG A 3 -9.01 8.99 7.31
C ARG A 3 -7.55 8.57 7.26
N LYS A 4 -7.19 7.64 6.37
CA LYS A 4 -5.79 7.49 5.95
C LYS A 4 -5.42 8.79 5.24
N VAL A 5 -4.76 9.69 5.96
CA VAL A 5 -4.19 10.90 5.37
C VAL A 5 -2.97 10.43 4.59
N TYR A 6 -3.11 10.33 3.26
CA TYR A 6 -1.94 10.26 2.41
C TYR A 6 -1.26 11.62 2.50
N ALA A 7 -0.02 11.67 2.98
CA ALA A 7 0.74 12.92 3.13
C ALA A 7 1.00 13.62 1.78
N ALA A 8 0.73 12.94 0.66
CA ALA A 8 0.84 13.45 -0.70
C ALA A 8 -0.38 13.02 -1.54
N ASP A 9 -0.72 13.81 -2.56
CA ASP A 9 -1.78 13.48 -3.52
C ASP A 9 -1.35 12.26 -4.37
N PRO A 10 -2.04 11.11 -4.27
CA PRO A 10 -1.70 9.92 -5.03
C PRO A 10 -1.95 10.08 -6.54
N LEU A 11 -2.66 11.12 -6.98
CA LEU A 11 -2.89 11.43 -8.38
C LEU A 11 -1.87 12.44 -8.95
N LEU A 12 -0.78 12.70 -8.23
CA LEU A 12 0.38 13.42 -8.77
C LEU A 12 1.56 12.46 -8.93
N CYS A 13 2.18 12.49 -10.11
CA CYS A 13 3.38 11.71 -10.36
C CYS A 13 4.54 12.22 -9.48
N ALA A 14 5.06 11.38 -8.59
CA ALA A 14 6.18 11.73 -7.70
C ALA A 14 7.50 12.08 -8.44
N ARG A 15 7.61 11.76 -9.74
CA ARG A 15 8.80 12.04 -10.55
C ARG A 15 8.73 13.36 -11.31
N CYS A 16 7.57 13.71 -11.86
CA CYS A 16 7.42 14.86 -12.76
C CYS A 16 6.29 15.83 -12.39
N GLY A 17 5.46 15.53 -11.38
CA GLY A 17 4.33 16.36 -10.97
C GLY A 17 3.13 16.34 -11.92
N GLY A 18 3.15 15.51 -12.96
CA GLY A 18 2.02 15.35 -13.88
C GLY A 18 0.80 14.72 -13.21
N ALA A 19 -0.39 15.11 -13.67
CA ALA A 19 -1.65 14.54 -13.21
C ALA A 19 -1.80 13.08 -13.66
N MET A 20 -2.17 12.21 -12.73
CA MET A 20 -2.48 10.81 -12.94
C MET A 20 -3.97 10.56 -12.79
N ARG A 21 -4.47 9.46 -13.36
CA ARG A 21 -5.87 9.04 -13.24
C ARG A 21 -5.97 7.56 -12.93
N ILE A 22 -6.98 7.18 -12.16
CA ILE A 22 -7.31 5.77 -11.91
C ILE A 22 -7.95 5.21 -13.18
N ILE A 23 -7.43 4.10 -13.68
CA ILE A 23 -7.94 3.45 -14.91
C ILE A 23 -8.71 2.17 -14.61
N ALA A 24 -8.43 1.49 -13.49
CA ALA A 24 -9.07 0.26 -13.09
C ALA A 24 -8.87 0.02 -11.59
N PHE A 25 -9.74 -0.81 -11.01
CA PHE A 25 -9.58 -1.38 -9.68
C PHE A 25 -9.37 -2.89 -9.83
N ILE A 26 -8.52 -3.46 -8.97
CA ILE A 26 -8.27 -4.90 -8.88
C ILE A 26 -8.73 -5.32 -7.49
N ASP A 27 -9.72 -6.22 -7.42
CA ASP A 27 -10.32 -6.71 -6.17
C ASP A 27 -10.01 -8.19 -5.89
N GLN A 28 -9.41 -8.90 -6.86
CA GLN A 28 -9.02 -10.29 -6.74
C GLN A 28 -7.71 -10.43 -5.95
N CYS A 29 -7.78 -11.01 -4.74
CA CYS A 29 -6.63 -11.20 -3.85
C CYS A 29 -5.44 -11.89 -4.54
N GLU A 30 -5.69 -12.96 -5.31
CA GLU A 30 -4.63 -13.70 -5.99
C GLU A 30 -3.89 -12.86 -7.03
N VAL A 31 -4.60 -11.96 -7.72
CA VAL A 31 -4.01 -11.07 -8.73
C VAL A 31 -3.19 -9.99 -8.03
N ILE A 32 -3.73 -9.42 -6.95
CA ILE A 32 -3.03 -8.46 -6.10
C ILE A 32 -1.72 -9.06 -5.57
N GLU A 33 -1.77 -10.30 -5.05
CA GLU A 33 -0.60 -11.01 -4.54
C GLU A 33 0.45 -11.25 -5.62
N LYS A 34 0.04 -11.75 -6.80
CA LYS A 34 0.96 -11.98 -7.92
C LYS A 34 1.67 -10.70 -8.36
N ILE A 35 0.93 -9.59 -8.48
CA ILE A 35 1.49 -8.28 -8.87
C ILE A 35 2.46 -7.78 -7.82
N LEU A 36 2.05 -7.75 -6.55
CA LEU A 36 2.88 -7.23 -5.47
C LEU A 36 4.12 -8.09 -5.24
N THR A 37 4.02 -9.41 -5.37
CA THR A 37 5.16 -10.33 -5.29
C THR A 37 6.15 -10.06 -6.42
N HIS A 38 5.66 -9.91 -7.65
CA HIS A 38 6.51 -9.58 -8.80
C HIS A 38 7.24 -8.24 -8.63
N LEU A 39 6.60 -7.26 -7.99
CA LEU A 39 7.18 -5.95 -7.69
C LEU A 39 8.07 -5.94 -6.43
N GLY A 40 8.14 -7.04 -5.67
CA GLY A 40 8.84 -7.09 -4.38
C GLY A 40 8.17 -6.26 -3.28
N LEU A 41 6.88 -5.93 -3.44
CA LEU A 41 6.08 -5.11 -2.53
C LEU A 41 5.10 -5.94 -1.69
N TRP A 42 5.07 -7.27 -1.86
CA TRP A 42 4.21 -8.13 -1.05
C TRP A 42 4.62 -8.00 0.42
N PRO A 43 3.72 -7.58 1.31
CA PRO A 43 4.05 -7.41 2.71
C PRO A 43 4.47 -8.77 3.27
N HIS A 44 5.74 -8.86 3.64
CA HIS A 44 6.17 -9.93 4.51
C HIS A 44 5.54 -9.67 5.88
N PRO A 45 5.21 -10.71 6.67
CA PRO A 45 4.77 -10.50 8.04
C PRO A 45 5.89 -9.84 8.87
N SER A 46 6.00 -8.52 8.82
CA SER A 46 6.93 -7.74 9.62
C SER A 46 6.20 -7.27 10.86
N HIS A 47 6.65 -7.84 11.98
CA HIS A 47 6.33 -7.52 13.37
C HIS A 47 4.94 -7.95 13.86
N ALA A 48 4.91 -9.14 14.45
CA ALA A 48 4.11 -9.31 15.66
C ALA A 48 4.40 -8.13 16.62
N PRO A 49 3.40 -7.55 17.30
CA PRO A 49 3.66 -6.56 18.32
C PRO A 49 4.65 -7.15 19.34
N PRO A 50 5.60 -6.36 19.89
CA PRO A 50 6.44 -6.86 20.97
C PRO A 50 5.53 -7.40 22.08
N PRO A 51 5.88 -8.54 22.72
CA PRO A 51 5.09 -9.06 23.83
C PRO A 51 4.93 -7.93 24.85
N SER A 52 3.69 -7.64 25.24
CA SER A 52 3.40 -6.57 26.20
C SER A 52 4.26 -6.80 27.44
N ALA A 53 5.13 -5.84 27.76
CA ALA A 53 5.89 -5.88 29.00
C ALA A 53 4.89 -5.96 30.16
N VAL A 54 5.11 -6.99 30.97
CA VAL A 54 4.44 -7.32 32.21
C VAL A 54 4.27 -6.07 33.09
N ALA A 55 3.07 -5.89 33.65
CA ALA A 55 2.85 -5.16 34.89
C ALA A 55 2.19 -6.11 35.89
#